data_AF-A0A1F9PS72-F1
#
_entry.id   AF-A0A1F9PS72-F1
#
_cell.length_a   1.000
_cell.length_b   1.000
_cell.length_c   1.000
_cell.angle_alpha   90.00
_cell.angle_beta   90.00
_cell.angle_gamma   90.00
#
_symmetry.space_group_name_H-M   'P 1'
#
loop_
_entity.id
_entity.type
_entity.pdbx_description
1 polymer ?
#
loop_
_entity_poly.entity_id
_entity_poly.type
_entity_poly.pdbx_seq_one_letter_code
_entity_poly.pdbx_strand_id
1 'polypeptide(L)'
;MALMNYAKREINAKIVYYGPGLCGKTTNIKFIHSKLRPDSRGKLLSLATETDRTLFFDFLPVELGEVRGFKTRFHLYTVPGQVFYNSTRQMVLKGADGIIFVADSQRSMLELNIESIKNLRDNLAEQGRRIEDIPMVIQCNKRDLPDVLSIDELSRALNPRGLPIFGASAANGEGVVQTLTSISKMVLHKLQQSSPAATDAPSAEQELAASYRALRKGADRIADAPPRSVAPPPPPPVAVTGVGAVQQAGLDRLRIPVSLRLHGVPQNFHLQLLLSADQNGPVAQVEFIERDKS
;
A
#
# COMPACT_ATOMS: atom_id res chain seq x y z
N MET A 1 16.81 0.13 13.35
CA MET A 1 17.12 -0.16 14.74
C MET A 1 16.92 1.17 15.41
N ALA A 2 15.88 1.29 16.23
CA ALA A 2 15.60 2.56 16.87
C ALA A 2 16.78 2.95 17.73
N LEU A 3 17.15 4.22 17.65
CA LEU A 3 18.26 4.77 18.40
C LEU A 3 17.68 5.59 19.53
N MET A 4 17.96 5.14 20.75
CA MET A 4 17.71 5.91 21.96
C MET A 4 19.03 6.54 22.37
N ASN A 5 19.17 7.83 22.09
CA ASN A 5 20.32 8.60 22.50
C ASN A 5 20.08 9.15 23.91
N TYR A 6 20.64 8.50 24.92
CA TYR A 6 20.47 8.89 26.32
C TYR A 6 21.18 10.20 26.66
N ALA A 7 22.33 10.49 26.02
CA ALA A 7 23.06 11.73 26.23
C ALA A 7 22.27 12.96 25.74
N LYS A 8 21.54 12.82 24.63
CA LYS A 8 20.69 13.88 24.06
C LYS A 8 19.22 13.79 24.47
N ARG A 9 18.83 12.71 25.16
CA ARG A 9 17.44 12.33 25.44
C ARG A 9 16.56 12.34 24.18
N GLU A 10 17.00 11.64 23.14
CA GLU A 10 16.27 11.55 21.87
C GLU A 10 15.95 10.09 21.51
N ILE A 11 14.74 9.83 20.99
CA ILE A 11 14.33 8.55 20.43
C ILE A 11 14.08 8.74 18.94
N ASN A 12 14.80 8.00 18.10
CA ASN A 12 14.55 7.94 16.66
C ASN A 12 14.02 6.54 16.32
N ALA A 13 12.82 6.46 15.73
CA ALA A 13 12.21 5.18 15.39
C ALA A 13 11.62 5.17 13.98
N LYS A 14 11.85 4.08 13.25
CA LYS A 14 11.39 3.89 11.88
C LYS A 14 10.06 3.14 11.82
N ILE A 15 9.02 3.78 11.29
CA ILE A 15 7.72 3.17 11.02
C ILE A 15 7.56 2.96 9.51
N VAL A 16 7.24 1.74 9.10
CA VAL A 16 7.02 1.39 7.68
C VAL A 16 5.53 1.14 7.43
N TYR A 17 4.95 1.89 6.50
CA TYR A 17 3.66 1.62 5.90
C TYR A 17 3.83 0.55 4.82
N TYR A 18 3.25 -0.62 5.05
CA TYR A 18 3.27 -1.78 4.16
C TYR A 18 1.85 -2.12 3.66
N GLY A 19 1.74 -2.85 2.56
CA GLY A 19 0.45 -3.27 1.99
C GLY A 19 0.46 -3.32 0.46
N PRO A 20 -0.64 -3.77 -0.18
CA PRO A 20 -0.70 -3.94 -1.63
C PRO A 20 -0.67 -2.62 -2.41
N GLY A 21 -0.59 -2.72 -3.74
CA GLY A 21 -0.71 -1.59 -4.66
C GLY A 21 -1.93 -0.72 -4.34
N LEU A 22 -1.76 0.61 -4.38
CA LEU A 22 -2.87 1.58 -4.34
C LEU A 22 -3.80 1.51 -3.10
N CYS A 23 -3.38 0.82 -2.03
CA CYS A 23 -4.18 0.70 -0.79
C CYS A 23 -4.21 1.98 0.06
N GLY A 24 -3.47 3.04 -0.29
CA GLY A 24 -3.49 4.34 0.40
C GLY A 24 -2.35 4.62 1.38
N LYS A 25 -1.20 3.93 1.26
CA LYS A 25 0.02 4.20 2.06
C LYS A 25 0.51 5.65 1.92
N THR A 26 0.69 6.13 0.70
CA THR A 26 1.12 7.51 0.41
C THR A 26 0.07 8.53 0.87
N THR A 27 -1.22 8.22 0.73
CA THR A 27 -2.31 9.07 1.21
C THR A 27 -2.23 9.28 2.73
N ASN A 28 -1.92 8.22 3.49
CA ASN A 28 -1.68 8.33 4.94
C ASN A 28 -0.54 9.32 5.24
N ILE A 29 0.63 9.16 4.62
CA ILE A 29 1.78 10.03 4.92
C ILE A 29 1.51 11.48 4.51
N LYS A 30 0.87 11.70 3.35
CA LYS A 30 0.48 13.04 2.90
C LYS A 30 -0.51 13.70 3.87
N PHE A 31 -1.49 12.94 4.38
CA PHE A 31 -2.43 13.44 5.38
C PHE A 31 -1.73 13.79 6.71
N ILE A 32 -0.83 12.92 7.19
CA ILE A 32 -0.07 13.19 8.42
C ILE A 32 0.79 14.44 8.23
N HIS A 33 1.52 14.53 7.12
CA HIS A 33 2.33 15.71 6.80
C HIS A 33 1.45 16.96 6.83
N SER A 34 0.30 16.99 6.14
CA SER A 34 -0.56 18.17 6.06
C SER A 34 -1.12 18.63 7.42
N LYS A 35 -1.35 17.72 8.36
CA LYS A 35 -1.88 18.03 9.70
C LYS A 35 -0.83 18.47 10.71
N LEU A 36 0.45 18.16 10.49
CA LEU A 36 1.53 18.60 11.38
C LEU A 36 1.86 20.07 11.17
N ARG A 37 2.22 20.75 12.28
CA ARG A 37 2.78 22.10 12.24
C ARG A 37 4.06 22.11 11.37
N PRO A 38 4.30 23.16 10.57
CA PRO A 38 5.51 23.26 9.74
C PRO A 38 6.81 23.05 10.52
N ASP A 39 6.89 23.55 11.75
CA ASP A 39 8.09 23.44 12.61
C ASP A 39 8.28 22.02 13.19
N SER A 40 7.23 21.20 13.20
CA SER A 40 7.21 19.85 13.78
C SER A 40 7.29 18.74 12.73
N ARG A 41 7.52 19.11 11.46
CA ARG A 41 7.64 18.19 10.33
C ARG A 41 8.83 18.56 9.44
N GLY A 42 9.60 17.56 9.03
CA GLY A 42 10.58 17.74 7.96
C GLY A 42 9.93 17.79 6.58
N LYS A 43 10.74 18.04 5.54
CA LYS A 43 10.27 17.99 4.16
C LYS A 43 9.83 16.57 3.81
N LEU A 44 8.65 16.47 3.20
CA LEU A 44 8.24 15.25 2.51
C LEU A 44 9.18 15.03 1.32
N LEU A 45 10.03 14.03 1.42
CA LEU A 45 10.85 13.59 0.29
C LEU A 45 10.07 12.49 -0.43
N SER A 46 9.86 12.67 -1.74
CA SER A 46 9.30 11.65 -2.63
C SER A 46 10.37 11.32 -3.67
N LEU A 47 10.83 10.07 -3.70
CA LEU A 47 11.73 9.59 -4.74
C LEU A 47 10.92 9.15 -5.96
N ALA A 48 11.40 9.43 -7.16
CA ALA A 48 10.79 9.07 -8.42
C ALA A 48 11.92 8.69 -9.37
N THR A 49 11.82 7.56 -10.07
CA THR A 49 12.74 7.22 -11.16
C THR A 49 12.21 7.78 -12.48
N GLU A 50 13.11 8.07 -13.44
CA GLU A 50 12.81 8.74 -14.72
C GLU A 50 11.93 7.93 -15.68
N THR A 51 11.91 6.61 -15.59
CA THR A 51 10.93 5.75 -16.25
C THR A 51 9.66 5.74 -15.39
N ASP A 52 8.49 6.02 -15.98
CA ASP A 52 7.03 6.06 -15.56
C ASP A 52 6.54 5.27 -14.32
N ARG A 53 7.43 4.91 -13.43
CA ARG A 53 7.30 4.08 -12.24
C ARG A 53 7.84 4.91 -11.10
N THR A 54 7.02 5.84 -10.67
CA THR A 54 7.35 6.72 -9.57
C THR A 54 7.56 5.88 -8.30
N LEU A 55 8.83 5.68 -7.91
CA LEU A 55 9.26 4.96 -6.71
C LEU A 55 8.98 5.79 -5.45
N PHE A 56 7.70 6.08 -5.18
CA PHE A 56 7.25 6.92 -4.06
C PHE A 56 7.63 6.31 -2.70
N PHE A 57 8.78 6.72 -2.19
CA PHE A 57 9.10 6.67 -0.76
C PHE A 57 8.71 8.00 -0.18
N ASP A 58 7.74 8.04 0.72
CA ASP A 58 7.39 9.23 1.46
C ASP A 58 8.11 9.19 2.81
N PHE A 59 9.01 10.15 3.05
CA PHE A 59 9.71 10.32 4.32
C PHE A 59 9.13 11.49 5.11
N LEU A 60 8.79 11.24 6.38
CA LEU A 60 8.30 12.29 7.28
C LEU A 60 8.91 12.11 8.68
N PRO A 61 9.80 13.01 9.13
CA PRO A 61 10.20 13.06 10.52
C PRO A 61 9.10 13.78 11.30
N VAL A 62 8.45 13.07 12.22
CA VAL A 62 7.39 13.60 13.09
C VAL A 62 7.92 13.74 14.50
N GLU A 63 7.90 14.97 15.03
CA GLU A 63 8.17 15.22 16.44
C GLU A 63 6.87 15.09 17.24
N LEU A 64 6.79 14.08 18.11
CA LEU A 64 5.63 13.88 18.99
C LEU A 64 5.78 14.58 20.35
N GLY A 65 6.81 15.42 20.51
CA GLY A 65 7.16 16.05 21.78
C GLY A 65 8.00 15.14 22.68
N GLU A 66 7.94 15.38 23.98
CA GLU A 66 8.63 14.58 24.99
C GLU A 66 7.76 13.42 25.48
N VAL A 67 8.26 12.19 25.35
CA VAL A 67 7.69 11.01 25.99
C VAL A 67 8.62 10.57 27.10
N ARG A 68 8.17 10.70 28.36
CA ARG A 68 8.96 10.38 29.57
C ARG A 68 10.36 11.04 29.58
N GLY A 69 10.42 12.29 29.13
CA GLY A 69 11.66 13.08 29.08
C GLY A 69 12.55 12.83 27.86
N PHE A 70 12.10 12.05 26.86
CA PHE A 70 12.81 11.88 25.58
C PHE A 70 12.08 12.58 24.44
N LYS A 71 12.79 13.43 23.70
CA LYS A 71 12.33 13.97 22.42
C LYS A 71 12.19 12.82 21.43
N THR A 72 10.98 12.57 20.96
CA THR A 72 10.71 11.43 20.08
C THR A 72 10.50 11.89 18.64
N ARG A 73 11.31 11.33 17.73
CA ARG A 73 11.23 11.52 16.28
C ARG A 73 10.89 10.21 15.59
N PHE A 74 9.75 10.18 14.91
CA PHE A 74 9.36 9.05 14.07
C PHE A 74 9.70 9.30 12.62
N HIS A 75 10.35 8.34 11.97
CA HIS A 75 10.64 8.35 10.55
C HIS A 75 9.63 7.45 9.84
N LEU A 76 8.67 8.06 9.13
CA LEU A 76 7.67 7.31 8.38
C LEU A 76 8.21 6.97 6.98
N TYR A 77 8.00 5.73 6.52
CA TYR A 77 8.39 5.26 5.19
C TYR A 77 7.22 4.51 4.54
N THR A 78 7.04 4.64 3.23
CA THR A 78 6.17 3.76 2.42
C THR A 78 6.97 2.77 1.61
N VAL A 79 6.39 1.61 1.27
CA VAL A 79 6.93 0.72 0.23
C VAL A 79 6.17 0.88 -1.09
N PRO A 80 6.83 0.71 -2.26
CA PRO A 80 6.15 0.66 -3.55
C PRO A 80 5.21 -0.54 -3.56
N GLY A 81 3.97 -0.31 -3.98
CA GLY A 81 2.90 -1.30 -3.87
C GLY A 81 2.87 -2.37 -4.97
N GLN A 82 3.67 -2.23 -6.03
CA GLN A 82 3.74 -3.22 -7.13
C GLN A 82 4.69 -4.38 -6.78
N VAL A 83 4.41 -5.58 -7.33
CA VAL A 83 5.13 -6.83 -7.03
C VAL A 83 6.56 -6.83 -7.60
N PHE A 84 6.80 -6.08 -8.68
CA PHE A 84 8.10 -6.01 -9.38
C PHE A 84 9.26 -5.40 -8.57
N TYR A 85 9.01 -4.91 -7.35
CA TYR A 85 9.98 -4.14 -6.55
C TYR A 85 10.34 -4.80 -5.20
N ASN A 86 10.38 -6.14 -5.12
CA ASN A 86 10.61 -6.84 -3.86
C ASN A 86 11.93 -6.43 -3.17
N SER A 87 13.02 -6.28 -3.93
CA SER A 87 14.32 -5.79 -3.42
C SER A 87 14.22 -4.43 -2.72
N THR A 88 13.33 -3.56 -3.22
CA THR A 88 13.13 -2.23 -2.62
C THR A 88 12.31 -2.33 -1.33
N ARG A 89 11.33 -3.24 -1.28
CA ARG A 89 10.58 -3.52 -0.04
C ARG A 89 11.50 -4.03 1.06
N GLN A 90 12.42 -4.94 0.72
CA GLN A 90 13.44 -5.42 1.66
C GLN A 90 14.31 -4.28 2.17
N MET A 91 14.86 -3.46 1.27
CA MET A 91 15.69 -2.32 1.66
C MET A 91 14.96 -1.37 2.62
N VAL A 92 13.68 -1.10 2.39
CA VAL A 92 12.87 -0.22 3.23
C VAL A 92 12.52 -0.86 4.57
N LEU A 93 12.30 -2.18 4.62
CA LEU A 93 12.05 -2.91 5.86
C LEU A 93 13.29 -3.02 6.76
N LYS A 94 14.50 -2.84 6.20
CA LYS A 94 15.73 -2.89 6.98
C LYS A 94 15.68 -1.87 8.12
N GLY A 95 15.83 -2.38 9.34
CA GLY A 95 15.81 -1.58 10.56
C GLY A 95 14.45 -1.00 10.94
N ALA A 96 13.33 -1.50 10.40
CA ALA A 96 11.98 -1.08 10.82
C ALA A 96 11.72 -1.43 12.30
N ASP A 97 11.24 -0.45 13.05
CA ASP A 97 10.93 -0.54 14.48
C ASP A 97 9.44 -0.75 14.73
N GLY A 98 8.58 -0.32 13.79
CA GLY A 98 7.16 -0.62 13.75
C GLY A 98 6.62 -0.70 12.32
N ILE A 99 5.52 -1.42 12.14
CA ILE A 99 4.86 -1.59 10.84
C ILE A 99 3.39 -1.19 10.94
N ILE A 100 2.90 -0.43 9.98
CA ILE A 100 1.47 -0.26 9.73
C ILE A 100 1.15 -1.04 8.45
N PHE A 101 0.36 -2.11 8.56
CA PHE A 101 -0.14 -2.82 7.40
C PHE A 101 -1.45 -2.18 6.93
N VAL A 102 -1.42 -1.51 5.78
CA VAL A 102 -2.59 -0.86 5.16
C VAL A 102 -3.26 -1.85 4.22
N ALA A 103 -4.40 -2.38 4.66
CA ALA A 103 -5.28 -3.22 3.85
C ALA A 103 -6.28 -2.34 3.08
N ASP A 104 -6.55 -2.70 1.83
CA ASP A 104 -7.64 -2.11 1.04
C ASP A 104 -8.95 -2.85 1.36
N SER A 105 -9.99 -2.14 1.79
CA SER A 105 -11.24 -2.79 2.25
C SER A 105 -12.14 -3.30 1.11
N GLN A 106 -11.87 -2.96 -0.15
CA GLN A 106 -12.68 -3.44 -1.28
C GLN A 106 -12.60 -4.97 -1.40
N ARG A 107 -13.72 -5.64 -1.70
CA ARG A 107 -13.79 -7.11 -1.79
C ARG A 107 -12.79 -7.69 -2.78
N SER A 108 -12.63 -7.04 -3.94
CA SER A 108 -11.69 -7.44 -5.00
C SER A 108 -10.22 -7.39 -4.58
N MET A 109 -9.90 -6.72 -3.48
CA MET A 109 -8.53 -6.54 -3.00
C MET A 109 -8.13 -7.56 -1.92
N LEU A 110 -9.02 -8.46 -1.50
CA LEU A 110 -8.74 -9.41 -0.43
C LEU A 110 -7.52 -10.30 -0.71
N GLU A 111 -7.47 -10.92 -1.89
CA GLU A 111 -6.33 -11.76 -2.27
C GLU A 111 -5.02 -10.98 -2.31
N LEU A 112 -5.04 -9.76 -2.84
CA LEU A 112 -3.86 -8.88 -2.86
C LEU A 112 -3.42 -8.45 -1.45
N ASN A 113 -4.36 -8.26 -0.52
CA ASN A 113 -4.02 -8.02 0.89
C ASN A 113 -3.31 -9.25 1.50
N ILE A 114 -3.85 -10.45 1.25
CA ILE A 114 -3.30 -11.72 1.75
C ILE A 114 -1.90 -11.98 1.18
N GLU A 115 -1.71 -11.79 -0.13
CA GLU A 115 -0.39 -11.88 -0.77
C GLU A 115 0.58 -10.86 -0.20
N SER A 116 0.14 -9.61 0.03
CA SER A 116 1.01 -8.57 0.56
C SER A 116 1.45 -8.82 2.00
N ILE A 117 0.63 -9.44 2.86
CA ILE A 117 1.04 -9.76 4.24
C ILE A 117 1.96 -10.98 4.29
N LYS A 118 1.76 -11.96 3.40
CA LYS A 118 2.71 -13.07 3.18
C LYS A 118 4.07 -12.53 2.74
N ASN A 119 4.07 -11.67 1.72
CA ASN A 119 5.30 -11.03 1.23
C ASN A 119 6.02 -10.19 2.30
N LEU A 120 5.27 -9.50 3.18
CA LEU A 120 5.86 -8.81 4.33
C LEU A 120 6.62 -9.79 5.24
N ARG A 121 5.97 -10.91 5.59
CA ARG A 121 6.57 -11.95 6.44
C ARG A 121 7.83 -12.52 5.80
N ASP A 122 7.77 -12.85 4.51
CA ASP A 122 8.90 -13.45 3.79
C ASP A 122 10.09 -12.47 3.71
N ASN A 123 9.85 -11.20 3.40
CA ASN A 123 10.89 -10.17 3.37
C ASN A 123 11.54 -9.91 4.74
N LEU A 124 10.79 -10.05 5.83
CA LEU A 124 11.36 -9.98 7.18
C LEU A 124 12.20 -11.22 7.50
N ALA A 125 11.73 -12.39 7.10
CA ALA A 125 12.43 -13.66 7.31
C ALA A 125 13.77 -13.69 6.55
N GLU A 126 13.82 -13.17 5.32
CA GLU A 126 15.06 -12.99 4.56
C GLU A 126 16.08 -12.07 5.25
N GLN A 127 15.63 -11.23 6.18
CA GLN A 127 16.48 -10.37 7.02
C GLN A 127 16.80 -10.99 8.39
N GLY A 128 16.46 -12.27 8.59
CA GLY A 128 16.62 -12.96 9.87
C GLY A 128 15.70 -12.44 10.97
N ARG A 129 14.56 -11.80 10.63
CA ARG A 129 13.61 -11.23 11.58
C ARG A 129 12.25 -11.91 11.44
N ARG A 130 11.60 -12.19 12.57
CA ARG A 130 10.21 -12.68 12.55
C ARG A 130 9.25 -11.51 12.59
N ILE A 131 8.11 -11.64 11.90
CA ILE A 131 7.06 -10.61 11.90
C ILE A 131 6.43 -10.44 13.30
N GLU A 132 6.53 -11.47 14.14
CA GLU A 132 6.12 -11.49 15.53
C GLU A 132 6.95 -10.55 16.40
N ASP A 133 8.23 -10.40 16.06
CA ASP A 133 9.17 -9.61 16.83
C ASP A 133 9.03 -8.10 16.55
N ILE A 134 8.17 -7.67 15.63
CA ILE A 134 8.01 -6.26 15.26
C ILE A 134 6.60 -5.79 15.65
N PRO A 135 6.47 -4.68 16.41
CA PRO A 135 5.20 -4.02 16.60
C PRO A 135 4.48 -3.79 15.26
N MET A 136 3.24 -4.24 15.16
CA MET A 136 2.44 -4.11 13.95
C MET A 136 1.00 -3.78 14.28
N VAL A 137 0.41 -2.88 13.51
CA VAL A 137 -1.03 -2.57 13.50
C VAL A 137 -1.58 -2.75 12.09
N ILE A 138 -2.87 -3.10 11.98
CA ILE A 138 -3.57 -3.22 10.69
C ILE A 138 -4.51 -2.04 10.53
N GLN A 139 -4.46 -1.39 9.38
CA GLN A 139 -5.39 -0.33 8.99
C GLN A 139 -6.24 -0.83 7.81
N CYS A 140 -7.55 -1.00 8.03
CA CYS A 140 -8.53 -1.27 6.99
C CYS A 140 -8.94 0.04 6.33
N ASN A 141 -8.23 0.43 5.27
CA ASN A 141 -8.41 1.70 4.60
C ASN A 141 -9.53 1.66 3.54
N LYS A 142 -9.97 2.84 3.08
CA LYS A 142 -11.06 3.05 2.11
C LYS A 142 -12.43 2.68 2.65
N ARG A 143 -12.66 2.91 3.95
CA ARG A 143 -13.98 2.71 4.60
C ARG A 143 -15.08 3.62 4.06
N ASP A 144 -14.69 4.69 3.37
CA ASP A 144 -15.59 5.63 2.69
C ASP A 144 -16.22 5.05 1.41
N LEU A 145 -15.68 3.96 0.86
CA LEU A 145 -16.24 3.35 -0.34
C LEU A 145 -17.47 2.48 -0.03
N PRO A 146 -18.44 2.40 -0.96
CA PRO A 146 -19.52 1.43 -0.86
C PRO A 146 -19.01 0.00 -1.05
N ASP A 147 -19.78 -0.98 -0.56
CA ASP A 147 -19.54 -2.41 -0.74
C ASP A 147 -18.11 -2.89 -0.38
N VAL A 148 -17.60 -2.43 0.75
CA VAL A 148 -16.35 -2.90 1.33
C VAL A 148 -16.57 -4.08 2.27
N LEU A 149 -15.58 -4.97 2.39
CA LEU A 149 -15.54 -6.02 3.41
C LEU A 149 -15.68 -5.40 4.80
N SER A 150 -16.41 -6.04 5.71
CA SER A 150 -16.43 -5.65 7.11
C SER A 150 -15.04 -5.76 7.76
N ILE A 151 -14.83 -5.04 8.86
CA ILE A 151 -13.58 -5.15 9.63
C ILE A 151 -13.40 -6.59 10.13
N ASP A 152 -14.47 -7.29 10.50
CA ASP A 152 -14.42 -8.68 10.96
C ASP A 152 -14.00 -9.65 9.86
N GLU A 153 -14.47 -9.46 8.63
CA GLU A 153 -14.02 -10.25 7.46
C GLU A 153 -12.52 -10.04 7.20
N LEU A 154 -12.06 -8.78 7.21
CA LEU A 154 -10.64 -8.45 7.03
C LEU A 154 -9.78 -8.96 8.18
N SER A 155 -10.28 -8.87 9.41
CA SER A 155 -9.59 -9.37 10.61
C SER A 155 -9.41 -10.88 10.56
N ARG A 156 -10.46 -11.63 10.19
CA ARG A 156 -10.37 -13.09 10.00
C ARG A 156 -9.33 -13.48 8.95
N ALA A 157 -9.23 -12.73 7.85
CA ALA A 157 -8.30 -13.04 6.77
C ALA A 157 -6.85 -12.60 7.04
N LEU A 158 -6.65 -11.46 7.70
CA LEU A 158 -5.35 -10.80 7.79
C LEU A 158 -4.76 -10.76 9.20
N ASN A 159 -5.55 -11.03 10.23
CA ASN A 159 -5.20 -10.79 11.62
C ASN A 159 -5.29 -12.03 12.53
N PRO A 160 -4.65 -13.17 12.18
CA PRO A 160 -4.68 -14.38 13.01
C PRO A 160 -4.01 -14.17 14.38
N ARG A 161 -3.23 -13.11 14.54
CA ARG A 161 -2.48 -12.75 15.76
C ARG A 161 -3.26 -11.82 16.71
N GLY A 162 -4.46 -11.38 16.35
CA GLY A 162 -5.24 -10.45 17.18
C GLY A 162 -4.56 -9.09 17.39
N LEU A 163 -3.85 -8.58 16.38
CA LEU A 163 -3.20 -7.27 16.39
C LEU A 163 -4.23 -6.14 16.44
N PRO A 164 -3.86 -4.95 16.93
CA PRO A 164 -4.73 -3.77 16.84
C PRO A 164 -5.10 -3.49 15.39
N ILE A 165 -6.42 -3.32 15.15
CA ILE A 165 -7.00 -3.10 13.83
C ILE A 165 -7.90 -1.86 13.86
N PHE A 166 -7.78 -1.01 12.84
CA PHE A 166 -8.50 0.26 12.76
C PHE A 166 -9.12 0.44 11.38
N GLY A 167 -10.39 0.85 11.32
CA GLY A 167 -10.98 1.36 10.08
C GLY A 167 -10.43 2.75 9.76
N ALA A 168 -10.18 3.03 8.48
CA ALA A 168 -9.70 4.33 8.03
C ALA A 168 -10.26 4.77 6.67
N SER A 169 -10.39 6.08 6.51
CA SER A 169 -10.45 6.73 5.20
C SER A 169 -9.26 7.68 5.13
N ALA A 170 -8.16 7.23 4.53
CA ALA A 170 -6.96 8.06 4.42
C ALA A 170 -7.20 9.35 3.61
N ALA A 171 -8.16 9.33 2.67
CA ALA A 171 -8.56 10.51 1.90
C ALA A 171 -9.22 11.57 2.80
N ASN A 172 -10.08 11.14 3.74
CA ASN A 172 -10.80 12.02 4.65
C ASN A 172 -10.05 12.26 5.98
N GLY A 173 -8.99 11.49 6.24
CA GLY A 173 -8.21 11.56 7.47
C GLY A 173 -8.69 10.68 8.62
N GLU A 174 -9.85 10.05 8.48
CA GLU A 174 -10.44 9.19 9.48
C GLU A 174 -9.54 7.98 9.76
N GLY A 175 -9.32 7.67 11.03
CA GLY A 175 -8.49 6.53 11.46
C GLY A 175 -6.97 6.68 11.25
N VAL A 176 -6.50 7.69 10.49
CA VAL A 176 -5.07 7.89 10.19
C VAL A 176 -4.27 8.19 11.46
N VAL A 177 -4.69 9.22 12.21
CA VAL A 177 -3.99 9.63 13.45
C VAL A 177 -4.09 8.56 14.53
N GLN A 178 -5.23 7.87 14.62
CA GLN A 178 -5.45 6.78 15.57
C GLN A 178 -4.49 5.61 15.28
N THR A 179 -4.35 5.22 14.01
CA THR A 179 -3.42 4.16 13.59
C THR A 179 -1.98 4.53 13.94
N LEU A 180 -1.55 5.74 13.58
CA LEU A 180 -0.20 6.23 13.86
C LEU A 180 0.08 6.26 15.37
N THR A 181 -0.85 6.79 16.15
CA THR A 181 -0.74 6.87 17.61
C THR A 181 -0.60 5.49 18.24
N SER A 182 -1.38 4.51 17.77
CA SER A 182 -1.32 3.13 18.27
C SER A 182 0.05 2.51 18.02
N ILE A 183 0.57 2.58 16.79
CA ILE A 183 1.88 2.00 16.48
C ILE A 183 3.00 2.74 17.23
N SER A 184 2.94 4.06 17.35
CA SER A 184 3.95 4.84 18.09
C SER A 184 4.03 4.42 19.55
N LYS A 185 2.88 4.20 20.22
CA LYS A 185 2.85 3.69 21.60
C LYS A 185 3.48 2.30 21.71
N MET A 186 3.15 1.39 20.78
CA MET A 186 3.70 0.02 20.79
C MET A 186 5.22 0.01 20.56
N VAL A 187 5.71 0.84 19.64
CA VAL A 187 7.14 0.99 19.38
C VAL A 187 7.86 1.52 20.63
N LEU A 188 7.36 2.62 21.21
CA LEU A 188 7.96 3.20 22.42
C LEU A 188 7.98 2.23 23.60
N HIS A 189 6.89 1.49 23.80
CA HIS A 189 6.82 0.46 24.83
C HIS A 189 7.89 -0.62 24.62
N LYS A 190 8.04 -1.12 23.39
CA LYS A 190 9.06 -2.13 23.08
C LYS A 190 10.49 -1.61 23.29
N LEU A 191 10.76 -0.35 22.92
CA LEU A 191 12.08 0.26 23.12
C LEU A 191 12.42 0.43 24.58
N GLN A 192 11.44 0.71 25.44
CA GLN A 192 11.66 0.80 26.88
C GLN A 192 12.00 -0.55 27.53
N GLN A 193 11.47 -1.64 26.98
CA GLN A 193 11.74 -2.99 27.47
C GLN A 193 13.10 -3.54 27.00
N SER A 194 13.69 -2.91 25.99
CA SER A 194 14.98 -3.28 25.42
C SER A 194 16.06 -2.39 26.03
N SER A 195 16.76 -2.82 27.08
CA SER A 195 17.88 -2.06 27.65
C SER A 195 18.91 -1.70 26.57
N PRO A 196 19.41 -0.45 26.53
CA PRO A 196 20.30 0.00 25.47
C PRO A 196 21.74 -0.48 25.69
N ALA A 197 22.37 -1.03 24.65
CA ALA A 197 23.81 -0.88 24.52
C ALA A 197 24.08 0.59 24.13
N ALA A 198 24.76 1.34 24.99
CA ALA A 198 25.23 2.68 24.65
C ALA A 198 26.11 2.59 23.40
N THR A 199 25.67 3.18 22.30
CA THR A 199 26.47 3.29 21.08
C THR A 199 26.45 4.73 20.62
N ASP A 200 27.66 5.25 20.34
CA ASP A 200 27.89 6.52 19.67
C ASP A 200 27.38 6.44 18.23
N ALA A 201 26.07 6.58 18.07
CA ALA A 201 25.43 6.53 16.76
C ALA A 201 25.51 7.90 16.06
N PRO A 202 25.65 7.91 14.72
CA PRO A 202 25.66 9.14 13.92
C PRO A 202 24.39 9.99 14.14
N SER A 203 24.47 11.29 13.86
CA SER A 203 23.33 12.19 14.03
C SER A 203 22.15 11.77 13.13
N ALA A 204 20.92 12.09 13.54
CA ALA A 204 19.71 11.76 12.77
C ALA A 204 19.78 12.26 11.31
N GLU A 205 20.44 13.40 11.08
CA GLU A 205 20.69 13.94 9.74
C GLU A 205 21.70 13.12 8.92
N GLN A 206 22.72 12.54 9.57
CA GLN A 206 23.70 11.67 8.92
C GLN A 206 23.09 10.32 8.56
N GLU A 207 22.27 9.73 9.42
CA GLU A 207 21.52 8.51 9.10
C GLU A 207 20.47 8.75 8.02
N LEU A 208 19.82 9.91 8.06
CA LEU A 208 18.88 10.34 7.03
C LEU A 208 19.58 10.49 5.69
N ALA A 209 20.72 11.16 5.64
CA ALA A 209 21.52 11.31 4.43
C ALA A 209 22.06 9.96 3.93
N ALA A 210 22.49 9.07 4.83
CA ALA A 210 22.99 7.73 4.49
C ALA A 210 21.86 6.83 3.97
N SER A 211 20.70 6.83 4.63
CA SER A 211 19.50 6.11 4.18
C SER A 211 19.02 6.65 2.83
N TYR A 212 18.97 7.97 2.66
CA TYR A 212 18.62 8.60 1.39
C TYR A 212 19.60 8.24 0.27
N ARG A 213 20.92 8.29 0.53
CA ARG A 213 21.94 7.88 -0.43
C ARG A 213 21.85 6.40 -0.78
N ALA A 214 21.57 5.53 0.20
CA ALA A 214 21.40 4.10 -0.02
C ALA A 214 20.13 3.80 -0.84
N LEU A 215 19.01 4.45 -0.51
CA LEU A 215 17.75 4.34 -1.24
C LEU A 215 17.88 4.85 -2.68
N ARG A 216 18.54 6.01 -2.87
CA ARG A 216 18.80 6.57 -4.20
C ARG A 216 19.72 5.68 -5.02
N LYS A 217 20.86 5.23 -4.47
CA LYS A 217 21.72 4.24 -5.15
C LYS A 217 20.98 2.94 -5.47
N GLY A 218 20.06 2.50 -4.62
CA GLY A 218 19.20 1.34 -4.87
C GLY A 218 18.22 1.58 -6.00
N ALA A 219 17.56 2.74 -6.02
CA ALA A 219 16.64 3.15 -7.09
C ALA A 219 17.38 3.32 -8.43
N ASP A 220 18.54 3.97 -8.43
CA ASP A 220 19.39 4.15 -9.61
C ASP A 220 19.86 2.80 -10.16
N ARG A 221 20.29 1.85 -9.30
CA ARG A 221 20.62 0.47 -9.73
C ARG A 221 19.44 -0.29 -10.31
N ILE A 222 18.22 -0.02 -9.85
CA ILE A 222 17.00 -0.65 -10.37
C ILE A 222 16.62 -0.03 -11.71
N ALA A 223 16.85 1.26 -11.90
CA ALA A 223 16.64 1.97 -13.16
C ALA A 223 17.69 1.61 -14.22
N ASP A 224 18.95 1.45 -13.83
CA ASP A 224 20.09 1.10 -14.69
C ASP A 224 20.22 -0.40 -14.95
N ALA A 225 19.47 -1.24 -14.23
CA ALA A 225 19.47 -2.67 -14.51
C ALA A 225 18.87 -2.89 -15.92
N PRO A 226 19.55 -3.63 -16.82
CA PRO A 226 18.94 -4.01 -18.08
C PRO A 226 17.61 -4.72 -17.77
N PRO A 227 16.55 -4.50 -18.57
CA PRO A 227 15.26 -5.13 -18.32
C PRO A 227 15.52 -6.64 -18.19
N ARG A 228 15.42 -7.16 -16.96
CA ARG A 228 15.41 -8.60 -16.76
C ARG A 228 14.24 -9.09 -17.60
N SER A 229 14.48 -10.09 -18.44
CA SER A 229 13.44 -10.82 -19.17
C SER A 229 12.59 -11.59 -18.16
N VAL A 230 11.85 -10.87 -17.32
CA VAL A 230 10.74 -11.42 -16.59
C VAL A 230 9.68 -11.62 -17.66
N ALA A 231 9.26 -12.87 -17.85
CA ALA A 231 8.17 -13.19 -18.75
C ALA A 231 7.03 -12.19 -18.49
N PRO A 232 6.43 -11.62 -19.55
CA PRO A 232 5.32 -10.70 -19.37
C PRO A 232 4.30 -11.34 -18.43
N PRO A 233 3.65 -10.55 -17.55
CA PRO A 233 2.60 -11.09 -16.70
C PRO A 233 1.65 -11.92 -17.57
N PRO A 234 1.21 -13.11 -17.12
CA PRO A 234 0.30 -13.92 -17.92
C PRO A 234 -0.85 -13.02 -18.35
N PRO A 235 -1.22 -13.03 -19.65
CA PRO A 235 -2.25 -12.14 -20.15
C PRO A 235 -3.50 -12.28 -19.28
N PRO A 236 -4.22 -11.18 -19.00
CA PRO A 236 -5.42 -11.24 -18.18
C PRO A 236 -6.35 -12.33 -18.73
N PRO A 237 -7.04 -13.08 -17.87
CA PRO A 237 -7.86 -14.22 -18.29
C PRO A 237 -8.90 -13.82 -19.34
N VAL A 238 -9.30 -12.54 -19.36
CA VAL A 238 -10.14 -11.91 -20.37
C VAL A 238 -9.47 -10.62 -20.85
N ALA A 239 -9.34 -10.43 -22.15
CA ALA A 239 -8.94 -9.16 -22.75
C ALA A 239 -9.91 -8.78 -23.89
N VAL A 240 -10.42 -7.55 -23.90
CA VAL A 240 -11.14 -7.01 -25.07
C VAL A 240 -10.14 -6.74 -26.17
N THR A 241 -10.29 -7.42 -27.31
CA THR A 241 -9.42 -7.25 -28.48
C THR A 241 -10.07 -6.43 -29.58
N GLY A 242 -11.38 -6.19 -29.50
CA GLY A 242 -12.09 -5.33 -30.44
C GLY A 242 -13.54 -5.07 -30.02
N VAL A 243 -14.04 -3.88 -30.33
CA VAL A 243 -15.45 -3.50 -30.20
C VAL A 243 -15.89 -2.99 -31.57
N GLY A 244 -16.89 -3.64 -32.15
CA GLY A 244 -17.48 -3.25 -33.42
C GLY A 244 -18.39 -2.03 -33.28
N ALA A 245 -18.85 -1.51 -34.42
CA ALA A 245 -19.84 -0.44 -34.43
C ALA A 245 -21.13 -0.88 -33.73
N VAL A 246 -21.70 0.01 -32.92
CA VAL A 246 -23.01 -0.20 -32.30
C VAL A 246 -24.07 -0.23 -33.40
N GLN A 247 -24.88 -1.27 -33.40
CA GLN A 247 -25.97 -1.47 -34.35
C GLN A 247 -27.29 -1.37 -33.60
N GLN A 248 -28.25 -0.62 -34.14
CA GLN A 248 -29.62 -0.65 -33.63
C GLN A 248 -30.28 -1.95 -34.07
N ALA A 249 -30.66 -2.80 -33.12
CA ALA A 249 -31.24 -4.13 -33.36
C ALA A 249 -32.74 -4.22 -33.02
N GLY A 250 -33.37 -3.06 -32.83
CA GLY A 250 -34.79 -2.90 -32.47
C GLY A 250 -35.08 -1.47 -32.01
N LEU A 251 -36.33 -1.19 -31.63
CA LEU A 251 -36.72 0.11 -31.08
C LEU A 251 -36.01 0.42 -29.76
N ASP A 252 -35.79 -0.61 -28.96
CA ASP A 252 -35.27 -0.58 -27.60
C ASP A 252 -34.00 -1.44 -27.44
N ARG A 253 -33.37 -1.85 -28.54
CA ARG A 253 -32.23 -2.78 -28.53
C ARG A 253 -31.02 -2.25 -29.29
N LEU A 254 -29.85 -2.34 -28.66
CA LEU A 254 -28.55 -2.13 -29.30
C LEU A 254 -27.76 -3.42 -29.32
N ARG A 255 -27.12 -3.73 -30.45
CA ARG A 255 -26.22 -4.87 -30.62
C ARG A 255 -24.80 -4.37 -30.83
N ILE A 256 -23.86 -4.89 -30.06
CA ILE A 256 -22.46 -4.52 -30.10
C ILE A 256 -21.64 -5.78 -30.34
N PRO A 257 -21.01 -5.94 -31.52
CA PRO A 257 -20.05 -7.01 -31.75
C PRO A 257 -18.83 -6.79 -30.84
N VAL A 258 -18.46 -7.80 -30.06
CA VAL A 258 -17.29 -7.74 -29.18
C VAL A 258 -16.39 -8.93 -29.44
N SER A 259 -15.11 -8.64 -29.65
CA SER A 259 -14.04 -9.62 -29.72
C SER A 259 -13.27 -9.60 -28.40
N LEU A 260 -13.18 -10.76 -27.75
CA LEU A 260 -12.36 -10.97 -26.56
C LEU A 260 -11.32 -12.06 -26.83
N ARG A 261 -10.27 -12.07 -26.01
CA ARG A 261 -9.38 -13.21 -25.83
C ARG A 261 -9.62 -13.77 -24.43
N LEU A 262 -10.19 -14.98 -24.35
CA LEU A 262 -10.46 -15.70 -23.11
C LEU A 262 -9.43 -16.82 -22.98
N HIS A 263 -8.56 -16.78 -21.96
CA HIS A 263 -7.46 -17.75 -21.78
C HIS A 263 -6.62 -17.98 -23.04
N GLY A 264 -6.39 -16.93 -23.85
CA GLY A 264 -5.64 -17.04 -25.11
C GLY A 264 -6.48 -17.42 -26.33
N VAL A 265 -7.71 -17.90 -26.14
CA VAL A 265 -8.61 -18.29 -27.24
C VAL A 265 -9.41 -17.06 -27.69
N PRO A 266 -9.32 -16.67 -28.98
CA PRO A 266 -10.15 -15.59 -29.51
C PRO A 266 -11.62 -16.02 -29.55
N GLN A 267 -12.48 -15.19 -29.00
CA GLN A 267 -13.92 -15.37 -28.99
C GLN A 267 -14.61 -14.11 -29.49
N ASN A 268 -15.64 -14.29 -30.32
CA ASN A 268 -16.51 -13.23 -30.79
C ASN A 268 -17.92 -13.54 -30.30
N PHE A 269 -18.59 -12.54 -29.77
CA PHE A 269 -20.01 -12.60 -29.40
C PHE A 269 -20.65 -11.24 -29.63
N HIS A 270 -21.96 -11.19 -29.43
CA HIS A 270 -22.72 -9.96 -29.50
C HIS A 270 -23.23 -9.64 -28.10
N LEU A 271 -22.91 -8.44 -27.62
CA LEU A 271 -23.62 -7.85 -26.50
C LEU A 271 -24.92 -7.26 -27.04
N GLN A 272 -26.03 -7.60 -26.39
CA GLN A 272 -27.29 -6.92 -26.63
C GLN A 272 -27.62 -6.08 -25.41
N LEU A 273 -27.85 -4.79 -25.62
CA LEU A 273 -28.36 -3.88 -24.61
C LEU A 273 -29.85 -3.70 -24.85
N LEU A 274 -30.66 -4.04 -23.85
CA LEU A 274 -32.08 -3.72 -23.81
C LEU A 274 -32.27 -2.43 -23.02
N LEU A 275 -32.80 -1.41 -23.67
CA LEU A 275 -33.07 -0.10 -23.10
C LEU A 275 -34.52 -0.03 -22.65
N SER A 276 -34.74 0.32 -21.39
CA SER A 276 -36.06 0.50 -20.80
C SER A 276 -36.07 1.76 -19.95
N ALA A 277 -37.23 2.16 -19.44
CA ALA A 277 -37.35 3.25 -18.48
C ALA A 277 -38.05 2.73 -17.23
N ASP A 278 -37.50 3.08 -16.06
CA ASP A 278 -38.16 2.88 -14.77
C ASP A 278 -38.49 4.23 -14.12
N GLN A 279 -38.97 4.22 -12.87
CA GLN A 279 -39.36 5.44 -12.15
C GLN A 279 -38.17 6.40 -11.87
N ASN A 280 -36.93 5.94 -12.05
CA ASN A 280 -35.70 6.69 -11.77
C ASN A 280 -34.92 7.09 -13.04
N GLY A 281 -35.34 6.64 -14.24
CA GLY A 281 -34.75 7.05 -15.51
C GLY A 281 -34.52 5.90 -16.49
N PRO A 282 -33.68 6.11 -17.53
CA PRO A 282 -33.35 5.06 -18.49
C PRO A 282 -32.46 3.98 -17.85
N VAL A 283 -32.84 2.73 -18.06
CA VAL A 283 -32.13 1.53 -17.58
C VAL A 283 -31.69 0.70 -18.79
N ALA A 284 -30.41 0.28 -18.79
CA ALA A 284 -29.88 -0.64 -19.79
C ALA A 284 -29.60 -2.01 -19.15
N GLN A 285 -30.24 -3.06 -19.64
CA GLN A 285 -29.94 -4.44 -19.26
C GLN A 285 -29.02 -5.08 -20.30
N VAL A 286 -27.98 -5.78 -19.83
CA VAL A 286 -27.01 -6.46 -20.70
C VAL A 286 -27.44 -7.92 -20.86
N GLU A 287 -27.68 -8.33 -22.09
CA GLU A 287 -27.91 -9.72 -22.48
C GLU A 287 -26.70 -10.24 -23.28
N PHE A 288 -26.19 -11.41 -22.90
CA PHE A 288 -25.15 -12.10 -23.65
C PHE A 288 -25.81 -13.02 -24.69
N ILE A 289 -25.50 -12.80 -25.96
CA ILE A 289 -25.93 -13.70 -27.04
C ILE A 289 -24.72 -14.52 -27.48
N GLU A 290 -24.72 -15.80 -27.14
CA GLU A 290 -23.72 -16.76 -27.62
C GLU A 290 -23.83 -16.99 -29.13
N ARG A 291 -22.68 -17.36 -29.73
CA ARG A 291 -22.42 -17.56 -31.17
C ARG A 291 -23.61 -18.11 -31.99
N ASP A 292 -23.74 -17.58 -33.21
CA ASP A 292 -24.37 -18.33 -34.30
C ASP A 292 -23.72 -19.71 -34.39
N LYS A 293 -24.51 -20.76 -34.18
CA LYS A 293 -24.12 -22.14 -34.47
C LYS A 293 -23.96 -22.25 -35.98
N SER A 294 -22.73 -22.19 -36.47
CA SER A 294 -22.35 -22.72 -37.78
C SER A 294 -22.35 -24.24 -37.74
#